data_AF-A0A1V5K5I6-F1
#
_entry.id   AF-A0A1V5K5I6-F1
#
_cell.length_a   1.000
_cell.length_b   1.000
_cell.length_c   1.000
_cell.angle_alpha   90.00
_cell.angle_beta   90.00
_cell.angle_gamma   90.00
#
_symmetry.space_group_name_H-M   'P 1'
#
loop_
_entity.id
_entity.type
_entity.pdbx_description
1 polymer ?
#
loop_
_entity_poly.entity_id
_entity_poly.type
_entity_poly.pdbx_seq_one_letter_code
_entity_poly.pdbx_strand_id
1 'polypeptide(L)'
;MAEFLSRPISVQLSADGSREPAEFTADGETYRVVEIQSMWQDYGFGGTHPAARTWRTRRHRNYYRLRCDDGHTYEIYLDRASKRREWYLYRRID
;
A
#
# COMPACT_ATOMS: atom_id res chain seq x y z
N MET A 1 -3.17 18.04 6.71
CA MET A 1 -4.47 17.57 6.16
C MET A 1 -4.22 16.36 5.27
N ALA A 2 -4.90 15.23 5.51
CA ALA A 2 -4.64 14.01 4.74
C ALA A 2 -5.30 14.06 3.35
N GLU A 3 -4.49 13.95 2.29
CA GLU A 3 -4.96 13.95 0.90
C GLU A 3 -5.18 12.52 0.42
N PHE A 4 -6.42 12.20 0.06
CA PHE A 4 -6.81 10.86 -0.40
C PHE A 4 -6.64 10.75 -1.90
N LEU A 5 -5.82 9.80 -2.35
CA LEU A 5 -5.40 9.70 -3.75
C LEU A 5 -5.93 8.43 -4.42
N SER A 6 -5.95 7.31 -3.69
CA SER A 6 -6.45 5.99 -4.12
C SER A 6 -6.14 5.62 -5.58
N ARG A 7 -4.91 5.88 -6.03
CA ARG A 7 -4.49 5.69 -7.43
C ARG A 7 -3.44 4.59 -7.56
N PRO A 8 -3.39 3.86 -8.70
CA PRO A 8 -2.39 2.83 -8.92
C PRO A 8 -0.98 3.46 -9.00
N ILE A 9 0.00 2.78 -8.42
CA ILE A 9 1.40 3.20 -8.43
C ILE A 9 2.32 2.04 -8.79
N SER A 10 3.52 2.37 -9.26
CA SER A 10 4.58 1.38 -9.46
C SER A 10 5.48 1.41 -8.23
N VAL A 11 5.74 0.24 -7.62
CA VAL A 11 6.59 0.12 -6.44
C VAL A 11 7.76 -0.80 -6.77
N GLN A 12 8.97 -0.32 -6.50
CA GLN A 12 10.18 -1.12 -6.49
C GLN A 12 10.39 -1.66 -5.07
N LEU A 13 10.60 -2.97 -4.98
CA LEU A 13 10.87 -3.63 -3.71
C LEU A 13 12.37 -3.73 -3.47
N SER A 14 12.77 -3.75 -2.20
CA SER A 14 14.15 -3.98 -1.81
C SER A 14 14.68 -5.32 -2.36
N ALA A 15 15.89 -5.27 -2.90
CA ALA A 15 16.59 -6.43 -3.50
C ALA A 15 17.13 -7.43 -2.46
N ASP A 16 17.07 -7.08 -1.17
CA ASP A 16 17.55 -7.86 -0.02
C ASP A 16 16.63 -9.02 0.37
N GLY A 17 15.52 -9.22 -0.33
CA GLY A 17 14.55 -10.29 -0.07
C GLY A 17 13.46 -9.92 0.93
N SER A 18 13.53 -8.74 1.56
CA SER A 18 12.54 -8.24 2.53
C SER A 18 11.18 -7.98 1.88
N ARG A 19 11.12 -7.83 0.54
CA ARG A 19 9.92 -7.47 -0.24
C ARG A 19 9.24 -6.20 0.30
N GLU A 20 10.03 -5.35 0.91
CA GLU A 20 9.61 -4.06 1.43
C GLU A 20 9.69 -3.01 0.33
N PRO A 21 8.81 -2.01 0.32
CA PRO A 21 8.86 -0.92 -0.66
C PRO A 21 10.10 -0.05 -0.43
N ALA A 22 10.95 0.05 -1.44
CA ALA A 22 12.17 0.87 -1.43
C ALA A 22 11.97 2.20 -2.17
N GLU A 23 11.19 2.18 -3.24
CA GLU A 23 10.91 3.34 -4.07
C GLU A 23 9.54 3.15 -4.72
N PHE A 24 8.81 4.23 -4.96
CA PHE A 24 7.59 4.17 -5.75
C PHE A 24 7.44 5.37 -6.67
N THR A 25 6.76 5.16 -7.79
CA THR A 25 6.43 6.20 -8.76
C THR A 25 4.93 6.46 -8.75
N ALA A 26 4.55 7.71 -8.54
CA ALA A 26 3.18 8.20 -8.64
C ALA A 26 3.15 9.41 -9.59
N ASP A 27 2.24 9.40 -10.57
CA ASP A 27 2.02 10.52 -11.51
C ASP A 27 3.26 10.99 -12.28
N GLY A 28 4.23 10.08 -12.49
CA GLY A 28 5.48 10.38 -13.17
C GLY A 28 6.58 10.94 -12.26
N GLU A 29 6.27 11.17 -10.98
CA GLU A 29 7.24 11.50 -9.94
C GLU A 29 7.65 10.24 -9.18
N THR A 30 8.94 10.11 -8.92
CA THR A 30 9.52 8.99 -8.18
C THR A 30 9.92 9.45 -6.79
N TYR A 31 9.44 8.74 -5.78
CA TYR A 31 9.68 9.00 -4.37
C TYR A 31 10.47 7.85 -3.76
N ARG A 32 11.58 8.17 -3.12
CA ARG A 32 12.43 7.19 -2.45
C ARG A 32 11.99 7.02 -1.01
N VAL A 33 11.78 5.77 -0.59
CA VAL A 33 11.44 5.45 0.80
C VAL A 33 12.69 5.60 1.66
N VAL A 34 12.63 6.51 2.62
CA VAL A 34 13.69 6.73 3.62
C VAL A 34 13.46 5.83 4.83
N GLU A 35 12.21 5.70 5.25
CA GLU A 35 11.85 4.92 6.45
C GLU A 35 10.45 4.30 6.31
N ILE A 36 10.33 3.04 6.70
CA ILE A 36 9.05 2.35 6.83
C ILE A 36 8.57 2.52 8.27
N GLN A 37 7.66 3.46 8.50
CA GLN A 37 7.17 3.78 9.83
C GLN A 37 6.29 2.67 10.40
N SER A 38 5.49 2.02 9.56
CA SER A 38 4.59 0.95 9.99
C SER A 38 4.16 0.07 8.82
N MET A 39 3.90 -1.21 9.09
CA MET A 39 3.29 -2.14 8.16
C MET A 39 2.15 -2.88 8.86
N TRP A 40 0.98 -2.99 8.22
CA TRP A 40 -0.15 -3.76 8.74
C TRP A 40 -0.91 -4.46 7.62
N GLN A 41 -1.69 -5.48 7.98
CA GLN A 41 -2.41 -6.31 7.03
C GLN A 41 -3.92 -6.09 7.23
N ASP A 42 -4.63 -5.78 6.15
CA ASP A 42 -6.09 -5.73 6.14
C ASP A 42 -6.65 -7.04 5.57
N TYR A 43 -6.97 -7.95 6.49
CA TYR A 43 -7.72 -9.17 6.24
C TYR A 43 -9.23 -8.99 6.41
N GLY A 44 -9.69 -7.74 6.48
CA GLY A 44 -11.08 -7.41 6.62
C GLY A 44 -11.94 -7.97 5.49
N PHE A 45 -13.21 -8.14 5.81
CA PHE A 45 -14.24 -8.58 4.88
C PHE A 45 -14.97 -7.39 4.22
N GLY A 46 -14.66 -6.15 4.62
CA GLY A 46 -15.39 -4.98 4.15
C GLY A 46 -16.89 -5.10 4.38
N GLY A 47 -17.68 -4.80 3.34
CA GLY A 47 -19.13 -4.95 3.33
C GLY A 47 -19.64 -6.38 3.05
N THR A 48 -18.76 -7.39 3.01
CA THR A 48 -19.20 -8.77 2.76
C THR A 48 -20.11 -9.26 3.89
N HIS A 49 -21.29 -9.74 3.48
CA HIS A 49 -22.30 -10.31 4.37
C HIS A 49 -21.68 -11.40 5.27
N PRO A 50 -22.03 -11.45 6.57
CA PRO A 50 -21.42 -12.39 7.53
C PRO A 50 -21.40 -13.86 7.05
N ALA A 51 -22.49 -14.32 6.45
CA ALA A 51 -22.61 -15.70 5.95
C ALA A 51 -21.68 -16.03 4.77
N ALA A 52 -21.17 -15.02 4.07
CA ALA A 52 -20.26 -15.18 2.92
C ALA A 52 -18.78 -14.98 3.32
N ARG A 53 -18.48 -14.71 4.60
CA ARG A 53 -17.12 -14.45 5.08
C ARG A 53 -16.30 -15.73 5.10
N THR A 54 -15.52 -15.92 4.04
CA THR A 54 -14.55 -17.02 3.93
C THR A 54 -13.15 -16.46 3.68
N TRP A 55 -12.11 -17.26 3.85
CA TRP A 55 -10.73 -16.82 3.54
C TRP A 55 -10.59 -16.27 2.10
N ARG A 56 -11.44 -16.74 1.16
CA ARG A 56 -11.48 -16.29 -0.24
C ARG A 56 -12.06 -14.87 -0.40
N THR A 57 -12.92 -14.43 0.51
CA THR A 57 -13.60 -13.12 0.43
C THR A 57 -12.92 -12.05 1.29
N ARG A 58 -11.71 -12.33 1.82
CA ARG A 58 -10.91 -11.33 2.54
C ARG A 58 -10.29 -10.34 1.56
N ARG A 59 -10.06 -9.10 2.00
CA ARG A 59 -9.45 -8.05 1.16
C ARG A 59 -7.96 -8.27 0.87
N HIS A 60 -7.26 -9.15 1.59
CA HIS A 60 -5.85 -9.54 1.35
C HIS A 60 -4.94 -8.35 1.01
N ARG A 61 -5.06 -7.24 1.75
CA ARG A 61 -4.26 -6.03 1.53
C ARG A 61 -3.12 -5.92 2.53
N ASN A 62 -1.95 -5.51 2.07
CA ASN A 62 -0.84 -5.13 2.94
C ASN A 62 -0.65 -3.62 2.84
N TYR A 63 -0.81 -2.91 3.94
CA TYR A 63 -0.60 -1.48 4.03
C TYR A 63 0.78 -1.17 4.59
N TYR A 64 1.37 -0.10 4.07
CA TYR A 64 2.66 0.43 4.48
C TYR A 64 2.54 1.94 4.67
N ARG A 65 3.09 2.45 5.76
CA ARG A 65 3.29 3.88 6.00
C ARG A 65 4.77 4.19 5.83
N LEU A 66 5.06 5.08 4.90
CA LEU A 66 6.39 5.34 4.37
C LEU A 66 6.73 6.81 4.52
N ARG A 67 7.89 7.10 5.10
CA ARG A 67 8.52 8.42 5.05
C ARG A 67 9.37 8.48 3.77
N CYS A 68 9.15 9.49 2.95
CA CYS A 68 9.89 9.67 1.70
C CYS A 68 10.91 10.81 1.80
N ASP A 69 11.80 10.88 0.81
CA ASP A 69 12.89 11.86 0.74
C ASP A 69 12.41 13.30 0.52
N ASP A 70 11.20 13.46 -0.03
CA ASP A 70 10.48 14.73 -0.14
C ASP A 70 10.04 15.32 1.22
N GLY A 71 10.23 14.58 2.31
CA GLY A 71 9.85 15.00 3.65
C GLY A 71 8.36 14.82 3.94
N HIS A 72 7.63 14.05 3.13
CA HIS A 72 6.23 13.69 3.38
C HIS A 72 6.09 12.23 3.82
N THR A 73 4.93 11.92 4.41
CA THR A 73 4.56 10.56 4.78
C THR A 73 3.39 10.08 3.91
N TYR A 74 3.56 8.93 3.28
CA TYR A 74 2.57 8.31 2.41
C TYR A 74 2.11 6.98 2.97
N GLU A 75 0.82 6.68 2.78
CA GLU A 75 0.30 5.34 2.97
C GLU A 75 0.06 4.71 1.61
N ILE A 76 0.64 3.54 1.39
CA ILE A 76 0.41 2.73 0.21
C ILE A 76 -0.14 1.38 0.63
N TYR A 77 -0.83 0.68 -0.28
CA TYR A 77 -1.18 -0.72 -0.06
C TYR A 77 -0.97 -1.57 -1.29
N LEU A 78 -0.62 -2.83 -1.03
CA LEU A 78 -0.63 -3.90 -2.02
C LEU A 78 -1.95 -4.66 -1.93
N ASP A 79 -2.75 -4.64 -2.98
CA ASP A 79 -3.94 -5.48 -3.11
C ASP A 79 -3.53 -6.85 -3.67
N ARG A 80 -3.48 -7.88 -2.81
CA ARG A 80 -3.10 -9.23 -3.21
C ARG A 80 -4.30 -10.07 -3.67
N ALA A 81 -5.52 -9.57 -3.52
CA ALA A 81 -6.72 -10.26 -4.00
C ALA A 81 -6.89 -10.07 -5.52
N SER A 82 -6.39 -8.97 -6.06
CA SER A 82 -6.26 -8.73 -7.50
C SER A 82 -5.36 -9.79 -8.15
N LYS A 83 -5.76 -10.30 -9.33
CA LYS A 83 -4.98 -11.28 -10.12
C LYS A 83 -3.55 -10.81 -10.42
N ARG A 84 -3.30 -9.49 -10.37
CA ARG A 84 -2.02 -8.87 -10.75
C ARG A 84 -1.20 -8.32 -9.59
N ARG A 85 -1.65 -8.42 -8.34
CA ARG A 85 -0.97 -7.85 -7.15
C ARG A 85 -0.61 -6.38 -7.38
N GLU A 86 -1.62 -5.52 -7.30
CA GLU A 86 -1.47 -4.11 -7.65
C GLU A 86 -1.18 -3.25 -6.43
N TRP A 87 -0.28 -2.28 -6.60
CA TRP A 87 0.04 -1.29 -5.59
C TRP A 87 -0.79 -0.02 -5.80
N TYR A 88 -1.22 0.58 -4.71
CA TYR A 88 -2.01 1.79 -4.71
C TYR A 88 -1.47 2.78 -3.68
N LEU A 89 -1.44 4.04 -4.07
CA LEU A 89 -1.24 5.16 -3.16
C LEU A 89 -2.56 5.48 -2.49
N TYR A 90 -2.67 5.24 -1.19
CA TYR A 90 -3.89 5.45 -0.42
C TYR A 90 -4.10 6.93 -0.12
N ARG A 91 -3.15 7.50 0.64
CA ARG A 91 -3.18 8.91 1.03
C ARG A 91 -1.81 9.44 1.45
N ARG A 92 -1.66 10.76 1.43
CA ARG A 92 -0.58 11.49 2.10
C ARG A 92 -1.04 11.92 3.50
N ILE A 93 -0.22 11.76 4.54
CA ILE A 93 -0.57 12.04 5.95
C ILE A 93 0.01 13.37 6.47
N ASP A 94 0.23 14.35 5.61
CA ASP A 94 0.57 15.72 6.07
C ASP A 94 -0.56 16.32 6.93
#